data_AF-A0A838PZJ7-F1
#
_entry.id   AF-A0A838PZJ7-F1
#
_cell.length_a   1.000
_cell.length_b   1.000
_cell.length_c   1.000
_cell.angle_alpha   90.00
_cell.angle_beta   90.00
_cell.angle_gamma   90.00
#
_symmetry.space_group_name_H-M   'P 1'
#
loop_
_entity.id
_entity.type
_entity.pdbx_description
1 polymer ?
#
loop_
_entity_poly.entity_id
_entity_poly.type
_entity_poly.pdbx_seq_one_letter_code
_entity_poly.pdbx_strand_id
1 'polypeptide(L)'
;MDPENPQERFLSALAEEAGTPPVGADEAAAVLDLARVTAHLQQRRFAPLTTYALGLAIGTTDASADPLARVARIREVIAVVEGLDA
;
A
#
# COMPACT_ATOMS: atom_id res chain seq x y z
N MET A 1 -1.28 -5.55 17.71
CA MET A 1 0.05 -5.03 17.36
C MET A 1 1.04 -5.96 18.01
N ASP A 2 1.93 -6.58 17.23
CA ASP A 2 3.00 -7.40 17.77
C ASP A 2 4.24 -6.50 17.94
N PRO A 3 4.60 -6.10 19.19
CA PRO A 3 5.71 -5.18 19.42
C PRO A 3 7.08 -5.77 19.02
N GLU A 4 7.17 -7.08 18.72
CA GLU A 4 8.39 -7.72 18.26
C GLU A 4 8.60 -7.62 16.74
N ASN A 5 7.58 -7.26 15.96
CA ASN A 5 7.70 -7.15 14.49
C ASN A 5 8.48 -5.87 14.08
N PRO A 6 9.71 -6.00 13.52
CA PRO A 6 10.53 -4.83 13.17
C PRO A 6 9.89 -3.92 12.13
N GLN A 7 9.10 -4.49 11.21
CA GLN A 7 8.40 -3.73 10.17
C GLN A 7 7.26 -2.90 10.77
N GLU A 8 6.44 -3.48 11.65
CA GLU A 8 5.36 -2.75 12.34
C GLU A 8 5.92 -1.59 13.16
N ARG A 9 7.01 -1.81 13.90
CA ARG A 9 7.68 -0.75 14.66
C ARG A 9 8.19 0.37 13.77
N PHE A 10 8.85 0.03 12.66
CA PHE A 10 9.36 1.02 11.72
C PHE A 10 8.22 1.86 11.11
N LEU A 11 7.15 1.21 10.66
CA LEU A 11 5.99 1.88 10.06
C LEU A 11 5.25 2.75 11.08
N SER A 12 5.15 2.33 12.35
CA SER A 12 4.57 3.15 13.41
C SER A 12 5.39 4.41 13.68
N ALA A 13 6.72 4.29 13.79
CA ALA A 13 7.59 5.45 14.01
C ALA A 13 7.58 6.41 12.81
N LEU A 14 7.54 5.87 11.59
CA LEU A 14 7.41 6.68 10.38
C LEU A 14 6.07 7.41 10.32
N ALA A 15 4.97 6.75 10.69
CA ALA A 15 3.65 7.37 10.69
C ALA A 15 3.56 8.54 11.69
N GLU A 16 4.18 8.40 12.86
CA GLU A 16 4.30 9.46 13.86
C GLU A 16 5.09 10.66 13.32
N GLU A 17 6.28 10.42 12.75
CA GLU A 17 7.13 11.49 12.19
C GLU A 17 6.48 12.18 10.98
N ALA A 18 5.83 11.43 10.10
CA ALA A 18 5.23 11.93 8.87
C ALA A 18 3.83 12.52 9.07
N GLY A 19 3.23 12.38 10.26
CA GLY A 19 1.87 12.82 10.56
C GLY A 19 0.79 12.08 9.75
N THR A 20 1.02 10.80 9.43
CA THR A 20 0.07 9.97 8.68
C THR A 20 -0.67 8.99 9.61
N PRO A 21 -1.83 8.46 9.19
CA PRO A 21 -2.41 7.30 9.86
C PRO A 21 -1.42 6.14 9.93
N PRO A 22 -1.47 5.30 10.98
CA PRO A 22 -0.64 4.12 11.07
C PRO A 22 -1.00 3.10 9.98
N VAL A 23 0.02 2.42 9.46
CA VAL A 23 -0.12 1.34 8.49
C VAL A 23 -0.16 0.00 9.21
N GLY A 24 -1.28 -0.72 9.11
CA GLY A 24 -1.46 -2.04 9.71
C GLY A 24 -0.80 -3.17 8.90
N ALA A 25 -0.69 -4.35 9.50
CA ALA A 25 -0.08 -5.52 8.85
C ALA A 25 -0.78 -5.92 7.52
N ASP A 26 -2.11 -5.94 7.51
CA ASP A 26 -2.90 -6.28 6.31
C ASP A 26 -2.72 -5.26 5.18
N GLU A 27 -2.64 -3.98 5.55
CA GLU A 27 -2.40 -2.89 4.61
C GLU A 27 -0.98 -2.98 4.03
N ALA A 28 0.02 -3.20 4.89
CA ALA A 28 1.40 -3.40 4.44
C ALA A 28 1.52 -4.62 3.51
N ALA A 29 0.85 -5.73 3.84
CA ALA A 29 0.81 -6.91 2.98
C ALA A 29 0.17 -6.60 1.62
N ALA A 30 -0.94 -5.85 1.59
CA ALA A 30 -1.59 -5.44 0.35
C ALA A 30 -0.69 -4.52 -0.51
N VAL A 31 0.02 -3.57 0.08
CA VAL A 31 0.99 -2.71 -0.65
C VAL A 31 2.12 -3.54 -1.24
N LEU A 32 2.66 -4.50 -0.48
CA LEU A 32 3.70 -5.40 -0.96
C LEU A 32 3.18 -6.33 -2.06
N ASP A 33 1.92 -6.74 -1.99
CA ASP A 33 1.25 -7.49 -3.07
C ASP A 33 1.18 -6.66 -4.35
N LEU A 34 0.76 -5.40 -4.28
CA LEU A 34 0.73 -4.50 -5.44
C LEU A 34 2.11 -4.30 -6.06
N ALA A 35 3.13 -4.08 -5.23
CA ALA A 35 4.50 -3.94 -5.71
C ALA A 35 4.98 -5.21 -6.42
N ARG A 36 4.65 -6.39 -5.87
CA ARG A 36 4.98 -7.70 -6.47
C ARG A 36 4.29 -7.90 -7.82
N VAL A 37 2.98 -7.68 -7.89
CA VAL A 37 2.19 -7.83 -9.13
C VAL A 37 2.72 -6.90 -10.21
N THR A 38 2.92 -5.62 -9.87
CA THR A 38 3.49 -4.63 -10.80
C THR A 38 4.88 -5.03 -11.30
N ALA A 39 5.74 -5.53 -10.41
CA ALA A 39 7.09 -5.94 -10.75
C ALA A 39 7.13 -7.17 -11.67
N HIS A 40 6.15 -8.07 -11.56
CA HIS A 40 6.08 -9.30 -12.35
C HIS A 40 5.37 -9.12 -13.69
N LEU A 41 4.23 -8.44 -13.72
CA LEU A 41 3.40 -8.32 -14.92
C LEU A 41 3.85 -7.17 -15.83
N GLN A 42 4.38 -6.10 -15.25
CA GLN A 42 4.78 -4.92 -16.01
C GLN A 42 6.30 -4.86 -16.09
N GLN A 43 6.93 -4.02 -15.25
CA GLN A 43 8.38 -3.91 -15.14
C GLN A 43 8.74 -3.65 -13.69
N ARG A 44 9.84 -4.27 -13.21
CA ARG A 44 10.37 -4.08 -11.86
C ARG A 44 10.52 -2.60 -11.46
N ARG A 45 10.95 -1.74 -12.39
CA ARG A 45 11.12 -0.30 -12.14
C ARG A 45 9.81 0.45 -11.92
N PHE A 46 8.66 -0.11 -12.30
CA PHE A 46 7.36 0.53 -12.13
C PHE A 46 6.77 0.29 -10.74
N ALA A 47 7.17 -0.75 -10.02
CA ALA A 47 6.67 -1.06 -8.67
C ALA A 47 6.69 0.14 -7.70
N PRO A 48 7.81 0.88 -7.51
CA PRO A 48 7.82 2.04 -6.61
C PRO A 48 6.97 3.21 -7.13
N LEU A 49 6.82 3.37 -8.46
CA LEU A 49 6.00 4.42 -9.04
C LEU A 49 4.51 4.13 -8.85
N THR A 50 4.11 2.87 -9.01
CA THR A 50 2.73 2.42 -8.80
C THR A 50 2.32 2.55 -7.34
N THR A 51 3.18 2.16 -6.39
CA THR A 51 2.87 2.31 -4.96
C THR A 51 2.80 3.78 -4.53
N TYR A 52 3.65 4.65 -5.09
CA TYR A 52 3.56 6.10 -4.88
C TYR A 52 2.25 6.68 -5.43
N ALA A 53 1.89 6.35 -6.69
CA ALA A 53 0.67 6.83 -7.32
C ALA A 53 -0.60 6.36 -6.58
N LEU A 54 -0.60 5.13 -6.07
CA LEU A 54 -1.66 4.62 -5.19
C LEU A 54 -1.78 5.48 -3.93
N GLY A 55 -0.66 5.83 -3.28
CA GLY A 55 -0.66 6.68 -2.08
C GLY A 55 -1.33 8.03 -2.33
N LEU A 56 -1.04 8.67 -3.48
CA LEU A 56 -1.71 9.91 -3.90
C LEU A 56 -3.22 9.71 -4.11
N ALA A 57 -3.61 8.60 -4.75
CA ALA A 57 -5.01 8.30 -5.01
C ALA A 57 -5.81 8.03 -3.73
N ILE A 58 -5.25 7.30 -2.76
CA ILE A 58 -5.91 7.06 -1.46
C ILE A 58 -5.97 8.35 -0.65
N GLY A 59 -4.89 9.12 -0.59
CA GLY A 59 -4.78 10.32 0.24
C GLY A 59 -5.73 11.47 -0.13
N THR A 60 -6.36 11.40 -1.32
CA THR A 60 -7.35 12.39 -1.78
C THR A 60 -8.79 11.98 -1.53
N THR A 61 -9.02 10.83 -0.88
CA THR A 61 -10.36 10.27 -0.64
C THR A 61 -10.68 10.18 0.85
N ASP A 62 -11.97 10.10 1.17
CA ASP A 62 -12.46 9.83 2.54
C ASP A 62 -11.98 8.47 3.07
N ALA A 63 -11.60 7.55 2.18
CA ALA A 63 -11.01 6.25 2.54
C ALA A 63 -9.64 6.38 3.22
N SER A 64 -8.96 7.52 3.12
CA SER A 64 -7.63 7.73 3.72
C SER A 64 -7.62 7.50 5.25
N ALA A 65 -8.72 7.75 5.94
CA ALA A 65 -8.81 7.58 7.39
C ALA A 65 -9.13 6.14 7.84
N ASP A 66 -9.72 5.31 6.97
CA ASP A 66 -10.16 3.95 7.32
C ASP A 66 -9.20 2.87 6.77
N PRO A 67 -8.46 2.14 7.63
CA PRO A 67 -7.58 1.07 7.20
C PRO A 67 -8.24 0.01 6.31
N LEU A 68 -9.50 -0.35 6.58
CA LEU A 68 -10.21 -1.35 5.78
C LEU A 68 -10.52 -0.82 4.38
N ALA A 69 -10.96 0.43 4.28
CA ALA A 69 -11.17 1.09 3.00
C ALA A 69 -9.87 1.25 2.21
N ARG A 70 -8.75 1.56 2.87
CA ARG A 70 -7.42 1.60 2.21
C ARG A 70 -7.04 0.23 1.66
N VAL A 71 -7.17 -0.84 2.45
CA VAL A 71 -6.90 -2.22 1.98
C VAL A 71 -7.78 -2.59 0.78
N ALA A 72 -9.09 -2.31 0.85
CA ALA A 72 -10.00 -2.57 -0.26
C ALA A 72 -9.54 -1.83 -1.53
N ARG A 73 -9.17 -0.55 -1.40
CA ARG A 73 -8.69 0.25 -2.52
C ARG A 73 -7.40 -0.30 -3.12
N ILE A 74 -6.47 -0.77 -2.30
CA ILE A 74 -5.24 -1.41 -2.78
C ILE A 74 -5.57 -2.66 -3.60
N ARG A 75 -6.50 -3.49 -3.11
CA ARG A 75 -6.94 -4.72 -3.81
C ARG A 75 -7.61 -4.43 -5.15
N GLU A 76 -8.43 -3.38 -5.24
CA GLU A 76 -9.00 -2.92 -6.51
C GLU A 76 -7.91 -2.52 -7.51
N VAL A 77 -6.87 -1.80 -7.06
CA VAL A 77 -5.76 -1.39 -7.93
C VAL A 77 -4.92 -2.59 -8.39
N ILE A 78 -4.76 -3.62 -7.55
CA ILE A 78 -4.15 -4.89 -7.98
C ILE A 78 -4.92 -5.47 -9.15
N ALA A 79 -6.24 -5.60 -9.06
CA ALA A 79 -7.08 -6.14 -10.14
C ALA A 79 -6.97 -5.31 -11.43
N VAL A 80 -6.85 -3.98 -11.32
CA VAL A 80 -6.58 -3.11 -12.47
C VAL A 80 -5.24 -3.42 -13.11
N VAL A 81 -4.15 -3.51 -12.32
CA VAL A 81 -2.80 -3.79 -12.82
C VAL A 81 -2.74 -5.17 -13.48
N GLU A 82 -3.40 -6.18 -12.92
CA GLU A 82 -3.53 -7.52 -13.52
C GLU A 82 -4.24 -7.48 -14.87
N GLY A 83 -5.24 -6.61 -15.03
CA GLY A 83 -5.95 -6.39 -16.29
C GLY A 83 -5.19 -5.57 -17.33
N LEU A 84 -4.10 -4.87 -16.96
CA LEU A 84 -3.26 -4.12 -17.90
C LEU A 84 -2.24 -4.99 -18.65
N ASP A 85 -2.12 -6.27 -18.27
CA ASP A 85 -1.28 -7.28 -18.94
C ASP A 85 -2.09 -8.20 -19.88
N ALA A 86 -3.40 -7.97 -20.00
CA ALA A 86 -4.29 -8.64 -20.95
C ALA A 86 -4.35 -7.90 -22.29
#